data_AF-A0A453DX11-F1
#
_entry.id   AF-A0A453DX11-F1
#
_cell.length_a   1.000
_cell.length_b   1.000
_cell.length_c   1.000
_cell.angle_alpha   90.00
_cell.angle_beta   90.00
_cell.angle_gamma   90.00
#
_symmetry.space_group_name_H-M   'P 1'
#
loop_
_entity.id
_entity.type
_entity.pdbx_description
1 polymer ?
#
loop_
_entity_poly.entity_id
_entity_poly.type
_entity_poly.pdbx_seq_one_letter_code
_entity_poly.pdbx_strand_id
1 'polypeptide(L)' 'MLFSFFSFADFTDVPLRDDQRDYLCKIADGVNTTTGNATKETLFCK' A
#
# COMPACT_ATOMS: atom_id res chain seq x y z
N MET A 1 -9.70 -14.31 -10.34
CA MET A 1 -10.05 -13.00 -9.74
C MET A 1 -9.53 -12.96 -8.31
N LEU A 2 -8.22 -12.78 -8.14
CA LEU A 2 -7.61 -12.53 -6.83
C LEU A 2 -7.44 -11.01 -6.74
N PHE A 3 -8.43 -10.31 -6.20
CA PHE A 3 -8.24 -8.91 -5.81
C PHE A 3 -7.26 -8.91 -4.64
N SER A 4 -6.04 -8.42 -4.86
CA SER A 4 -5.10 -8.14 -3.77
C SER A 4 -5.74 -7.04 -2.92
N PHE A 5 -6.22 -7.39 -1.73
CA PHE A 5 -6.88 -6.46 -0.79
C PHE A 5 -6.05 -5.20 -0.52
N PHE A 6 -4.73 -5.34 -0.61
CA PHE A 6 -3.77 -4.27 -0.37
C PHE A 6 -3.78 -3.18 -1.44
N SER A 7 -4.36 -3.40 -2.64
CA SER A 7 -4.36 -2.42 -3.73
C SER A 7 -5.24 -1.18 -3.47
N PHE A 8 -5.91 -1.09 -2.33
CA PHE A 8 -6.75 0.06 -1.98
C PHE A 8 -6.57 0.49 -0.53
N ALA A 9 -5.48 0.07 0.11
CA ALA A 9 -5.17 0.41 1.49
C ALA A 9 -4.41 1.75 1.57
N ASP A 10 -4.59 2.48 2.66
CA ASP A 10 -3.85 3.70 2.97
C ASP A 10 -2.97 3.44 4.19
N PHE A 11 -1.65 3.59 4.03
CA PHE A 11 -0.65 3.33 5.06
C PHE A 11 -0.02 4.60 5.64
N THR A 12 -0.65 5.76 5.45
CA THR A 12 -0.17 7.04 5.98
C THR A 12 0.07 6.94 7.49
N ASP A 13 1.29 7.29 7.92
CA ASP A 13 1.76 7.26 9.31
C ASP A 13 1.71 5.88 10.01
N VAL A 14 1.58 4.79 9.26
CA VAL A 14 1.63 3.43 9.81
C VAL A 14 3.08 2.98 9.96
N PRO A 15 3.59 2.72 11.19
CA PRO A 15 4.94 2.19 11.36
C PRO A 15 5.00 0.74 10.85
N LEU A 16 5.78 0.52 9.80
CA LEU A 16 6.05 -0.80 9.23
C LEU A 16 7.53 -1.14 9.36
N ARG A 17 7.81 -2.42 9.64
CA ARG A 17 9.17 -2.93 9.48
C ARG A 17 9.54 -2.99 8.00
N ASP A 18 10.83 -2.92 7.72
CA ASP A 18 11.34 -2.90 6.34
C ASP A 18 10.93 -4.14 5.54
N ASP A 19 10.95 -5.34 6.14
CA ASP A 19 10.55 -6.58 5.49
C ASP A 19 9.07 -6.59 5.06
N GLN A 20 8.21 -6.00 5.89
CA GLN A 20 6.78 -5.91 5.62
C GLN A 20 6.50 -4.91 4.49
N ARG A 21 7.14 -3.74 4.54
CA ARG A 21 7.02 -2.72 3.50
C ARG A 21 7.53 -3.25 2.16
N ASP A 22 8.67 -3.94 2.14
CA ASP A 22 9.23 -4.53 0.93
C ASP A 22 8.32 -5.60 0.31
N TYR A 23 7.67 -6.43 1.14
CA TYR A 23 6.68 -7.39 0.64
C TYR A 23 5.44 -6.68 0.09
N LEU A 24 4.89 -5.72 0.82
CA LEU A 24 3.70 -4.99 0.41
C LEU A 24 3.95 -4.19 -0.88
N CYS A 25 5.11 -3.55 -1.04
CA CYS A 25 5.46 -2.82 -2.27
C CYS A 25 5.47 -3.69 -3.53
N LYS A 26 5.70 -5.01 -3.41
CA LYS A 26 5.65 -5.94 -4.55
C LYS A 26 4.23 -6.23 -5.03
N ILE A 27 3.24 -6.11 -4.14
CA ILE A 27 1.85 -6.51 -4.40
C ILE A 27 0.84 -5.36 -4.31
N ALA A 28 1.25 -4.21 -3.77
CA ALA A 28 0.45 -3.00 -3.67
C ALA A 28 0.24 -2.41 -5.05
N ASP A 29 -0.93 -1.83 -5.25
CA ASP A 29 -1.31 -1.05 -6.42
C ASP A 29 -2.44 -0.09 -6.02
N GLY A 30 -3.04 0.62 -6.98
CA GLY A 30 -4.32 1.32 -6.83
C GLY A 30 -4.33 2.50 -5.86
N VAL A 31 -5.53 3.06 -5.69
CA VAL A 31 -5.80 4.32 -4.98
C VAL A 31 -6.96 4.10 -4.01
N ASN A 32 -6.77 4.41 -2.73
CA ASN A 32 -7.82 4.29 -1.73
C ASN A 32 -9.00 5.23 -2.07
N THR A 33 -10.22 4.70 -2.19
CA THR A 33 -11.38 5.51 -2.62
C THR A 33 -11.91 6.46 -1.56
N THR A 34 -11.51 6.29 -0.30
CA THR A 34 -11.95 7.13 0.83
C THR A 34 -11.02 8.32 1.03
N THR A 35 -9.70 8.10 0.91
CA THR A 35 -8.68 9.14 1.14
C THR A 35 -8.14 9.75 -0.16
N GLY A 36 -8.20 9.01 -1.28
CA GLY A 36 -7.63 9.42 -2.56
C GLY A 36 -6.13 9.18 -2.69
N ASN A 37 -5.47 8.63 -1.67
CA ASN A 37 -4.03 8.40 -1.71
C ASN A 37 -3.70 7.10 -2.46
N ALA A 38 -2.62 7.14 -3.26
CA ALA A 38 -2.11 5.94 -3.91
C ALA A 38 -1.42 5.03 -2.89
N THR A 39 -1.80 3.74 -2.84
CA THR A 39 -1.29 2.79 -1.84
C THR A 39 0.25 2.77 -1.83
N LYS A 40 0.89 2.72 -3.01
CA LYS A 40 2.35 2.69 -3.12
C LYS A 40 3.04 3.96 -2.61
N GLU A 41 2.39 5.11 -2.75
CA GLU A 41 2.93 6.38 -2.25
C GLU A 41 2.89 6.40 -0.72
N THR A 42 1.78 5.95 -0.12
CA THR A 42 1.65 5.85 1.35
C THR A 42 2.58 4.79 1.96
N LEU A 43 3.00 3.80 1.17
CA LEU A 43 4.02 2.82 1.55
C LEU A 43 5.46 3.30 1.32
N PHE A 44 5.66 4.49 0.73
CA PHE A 44 6.98 5.01 0.34
C PHE A 44 7.80 4.01 -0.49
N CYS A 45 7.15 3.33 -1.45
CA CYS A 45 7.83 2.40 -2.35
C CYS A 45 8.81 3.16 -3.27
N LYS A 46 9.91 2.49 -3.66
CA LYS A 46 10.90 3.00 -4.62
C LYS A 46 10.56 2.62 -6.05
#